data_AF-A0A7C1R7P5-F1
#
_entry.id   AF-A0A7C1R7P5-F1
#
_cell.length_a   1.000
_cell.length_b   1.000
_cell.length_c   1.000
_cell.angle_alpha   90.00
_cell.angle_beta   90.00
_cell.angle_gamma   90.00
#
_symmetry.space_group_name_H-M   'P 1'
#
loop_
_entity.id
_entity.type
_entity.pdbx_description
1 polymer ?
#
loop_
_entity_poly.entity_id
_entity_poly.type
_entity_poly.pdbx_seq_one_letter_code
_entity_poly.pdbx_strand_id
1 'polypeptide(L)'
;KFQGKYDGEDIIKMMVAAVKRAQDLGIKTIGVNAEDASRTSMEFLIKFSLAAKKAGAHQIRYCDTLGYETPFRIHFRMKDLTKAVDLPMELHCHNDLGMAVANSIMGAKGVLEEGQDALINTTVNSMGERAGNADLTSTTLALKHGAEIEELGLVDPRIDLSKAWKIANYASLAFGVPIPVNQPGVGDNAFAHESGIHADGALKDHKNYELYDYNELGRGETIMIETGRKITTGEYSGISAFMHSYNNFNIQFKNDEEARQILELVRYANVHKQRPLVKEEFIFIAEYPKIAKQILTMVPPDISIDRPHYEIAKKRLDKRTEEKKLNVVIRD
;
A
#
# COMPACT_ATOMS: atom_id res chain seq x y z
N LYS A 1 -13.04 24.30 10.43
CA LYS A 1 -13.85 23.33 11.20
C LYS A 1 -13.94 22.03 10.43
N PHE A 2 -13.49 20.92 10.99
CA PHE A 2 -13.59 19.60 10.37
C PHE A 2 -15.06 19.16 10.31
N GLN A 3 -15.50 18.65 9.15
CA GLN A 3 -16.91 18.33 8.85
C GLN A 3 -17.90 19.47 9.15
N GLY A 4 -17.43 20.73 9.16
CA GLY A 4 -18.22 21.89 9.53
C GLY A 4 -18.62 21.97 11.03
N LYS A 5 -18.16 21.05 11.87
CA LYS A 5 -18.59 20.93 13.28
C LYS A 5 -17.46 21.13 14.27
N TYR A 6 -16.36 20.40 14.08
CA TYR A 6 -15.29 20.29 15.07
C TYR A 6 -14.23 21.36 14.84
N ASP A 7 -13.80 22.02 15.91
CA ASP A 7 -12.65 22.92 15.87
C ASP A 7 -11.33 22.19 16.14
N GLY A 8 -10.21 22.92 16.19
CA GLY A 8 -8.90 22.31 16.40
C GLY A 8 -8.74 21.65 17.77
N GLU A 9 -9.39 22.18 18.81
CA GLU A 9 -9.36 21.59 20.16
C GLU A 9 -10.14 20.30 20.23
N ASP A 10 -11.32 20.27 19.57
CA ASP A 10 -12.11 19.06 19.46
C ASP A 10 -11.32 17.93 18.77
N ILE A 11 -10.61 18.25 17.67
CA ILE A 11 -9.78 17.29 16.96
C ILE A 11 -8.66 16.74 17.84
N ILE A 12 -7.98 17.59 18.60
CA ILE A 12 -6.93 17.16 19.53
C ILE A 12 -7.52 16.25 20.62
N LYS A 13 -8.66 16.60 21.22
CA LYS A 13 -9.31 15.77 22.25
C LYS A 13 -9.71 14.41 21.71
N MET A 14 -10.29 14.36 20.51
CA MET A 14 -10.69 13.11 19.85
C MET A 14 -9.47 12.23 19.56
N MET A 15 -8.40 12.80 19.02
CA MET A 15 -7.14 12.09 18.76
C MET A 15 -6.55 11.53 20.06
N VAL A 16 -6.45 12.33 21.13
CA VAL A 16 -5.90 11.89 22.42
C VAL A 16 -6.72 10.74 23.01
N ALA A 17 -8.05 10.81 22.92
CA ALA A 17 -8.93 9.75 23.37
C ALA A 17 -8.71 8.44 22.58
N ALA A 18 -8.51 8.53 21.26
CA ALA A 18 -8.23 7.37 20.41
C ALA A 18 -6.87 6.72 20.75
N VAL A 19 -5.82 7.53 20.96
CA VAL A 19 -4.50 7.03 21.37
C VAL A 19 -4.59 6.28 22.70
N LYS A 20 -5.21 6.89 23.72
CA LYS A 20 -5.39 6.25 25.03
C LYS A 20 -6.19 4.96 24.92
N ARG A 21 -7.27 4.97 24.12
CA ARG A 21 -8.07 3.77 23.92
C ARG A 21 -7.26 2.62 23.29
N ALA A 22 -6.38 2.93 22.34
CA ALA A 22 -5.49 1.92 21.75
C ALA A 22 -4.50 1.36 22.80
N GLN A 23 -3.97 2.20 23.69
CA GLN A 23 -3.12 1.74 24.80
C GLN A 23 -3.88 0.85 25.79
N ASP A 24 -5.11 1.22 26.17
CA ASP A 24 -5.97 0.43 27.06
C ASP A 24 -6.28 -0.96 26.49
N LEU A 25 -6.30 -1.07 25.15
CA LEU A 25 -6.50 -2.34 24.42
C LEU A 25 -5.19 -3.13 24.25
N GLY A 26 -4.06 -2.66 24.78
CA GLY A 26 -2.77 -3.33 24.73
C GLY A 26 -2.01 -3.17 23.41
N ILE A 27 -2.37 -2.19 22.56
CA ILE A 27 -1.62 -1.89 21.34
C ILE A 27 -0.27 -1.29 21.70
N LYS A 28 0.82 -1.90 21.21
CA LYS A 28 2.20 -1.58 21.59
C LYS A 28 2.78 -0.38 20.86
N THR A 29 2.42 -0.17 19.60
CA THR A 29 2.93 0.91 18.76
C THR A 29 1.77 1.67 18.14
N ILE A 30 1.80 3.00 18.25
CA ILE A 30 0.69 3.86 17.83
C ILE A 30 1.23 5.00 16.98
N GLY A 31 0.88 5.02 15.70
CA GLY A 31 1.07 6.16 14.83
C GLY A 31 -0.16 7.05 14.81
N VAL A 32 0.03 8.36 14.84
CA VAL A 32 -1.05 9.34 14.70
C VAL A 32 -0.97 10.00 13.33
N ASN A 33 -2.06 9.90 12.57
CA ASN A 33 -2.13 10.45 11.22
C ASN A 33 -2.60 11.90 11.26
N ALA A 34 -1.77 12.80 10.77
CA ALA A 34 -2.13 14.18 10.47
C ALA A 34 -2.58 14.27 9.01
N GLU A 35 -3.88 14.04 8.77
CA GLU A 35 -4.50 14.20 7.45
C GLU A 35 -4.37 15.65 6.97
N ASP A 36 -4.05 15.85 5.69
CA ASP A 36 -3.89 17.17 5.06
C ASP A 36 -2.86 18.08 5.78
N ALA A 37 -1.82 17.46 6.35
CA ALA A 37 -0.73 18.16 7.03
C ALA A 37 0.00 19.13 6.09
N SER A 38 0.01 18.87 4.78
CA SER A 38 0.63 19.74 3.77
C SER A 38 -0.01 21.12 3.64
N ARG A 39 -1.27 21.28 4.05
CA ARG A 39 -1.98 22.57 4.03
C ARG A 39 -2.34 23.09 5.41
N THR A 40 -2.09 22.32 6.45
CA THR A 40 -2.27 22.70 7.84
C THR A 40 -1.18 23.67 8.30
N SER A 41 -1.54 24.67 9.11
CA SER A 41 -0.56 25.61 9.68
C SER A 41 0.45 24.88 10.57
N MET A 42 1.71 25.29 10.52
CA MET A 42 2.78 24.62 11.27
C MET A 42 2.53 24.69 12.78
N GLU A 43 2.02 25.83 13.28
CA GLU A 43 1.66 26.00 14.69
C GLU A 43 0.65 24.95 15.17
N PHE A 44 -0.44 24.75 14.42
CA PHE A 44 -1.44 23.75 14.78
C PHE A 44 -0.90 22.32 14.65
N LEU A 45 -0.10 22.06 13.61
CA LEU A 45 0.50 20.74 13.41
C LEU A 45 1.45 20.35 14.55
N ILE A 46 2.29 21.29 15.01
CA ILE A 46 3.15 21.11 16.19
C ILE A 46 2.29 20.86 17.44
N LYS A 47 1.25 21.68 17.67
CA LYS A 47 0.36 21.52 18.82
C LYS A 47 -0.34 20.15 18.83
N PHE A 48 -0.87 19.73 17.70
CA PHE A 48 -1.50 18.43 17.52
C PHE A 48 -0.52 17.28 17.79
N SER A 49 0.69 17.38 17.23
CA SER A 49 1.73 16.37 17.34
C SER A 49 2.30 16.26 18.77
N LEU A 50 2.48 17.38 19.47
CA LEU A 50 2.88 17.39 20.88
C LEU A 50 1.80 16.78 21.78
N ALA A 51 0.53 17.04 21.49
CA ALA A 51 -0.58 16.41 22.22
C ALA A 51 -0.61 14.88 21.97
N ALA A 52 -0.33 14.45 20.74
CA ALA A 52 -0.19 13.04 20.40
C ALA A 52 0.99 12.38 21.13
N LYS A 53 2.18 13.01 21.13
CA LYS A 53 3.35 12.58 21.92
C LYS A 53 3.00 12.41 23.39
N LYS A 54 2.36 13.42 24.00
CA LYS A 54 1.94 13.39 25.41
C LYS A 54 0.92 12.28 25.70
N ALA A 55 0.08 11.94 24.74
CA ALA A 55 -0.86 10.83 24.86
C ALA A 55 -0.21 9.45 24.70
N GLY A 56 1.06 9.38 24.25
CA GLY A 56 1.80 8.13 24.05
C GLY A 56 1.83 7.63 22.61
N ALA A 57 1.66 8.53 21.63
CA ALA A 57 1.98 8.21 20.24
C ALA A 57 3.49 7.97 20.07
N HIS A 58 3.84 7.00 19.24
CA HIS A 58 5.22 6.60 18.95
C HIS A 58 5.77 7.28 17.69
N GLN A 59 4.88 7.67 16.78
CA GLN A 59 5.23 8.37 15.56
C GLN A 59 4.07 9.25 15.10
N ILE A 60 4.38 10.27 14.31
CA ILE A 60 3.39 11.09 13.60
C ILE A 60 3.51 10.81 12.10
N ARG A 61 2.39 10.55 11.44
CA ARG A 61 2.33 10.46 9.98
C ARG A 61 1.93 11.80 9.39
N TYR A 62 2.85 12.41 8.66
CA TYR A 62 2.62 13.59 7.84
C TYR A 62 1.99 13.18 6.50
N CYS A 63 0.76 13.61 6.25
CA CYS A 63 0.06 13.29 5.01
C CYS A 63 0.02 14.49 4.06
N ASP A 64 0.67 14.36 2.90
CA ASP A 64 0.40 15.22 1.75
C ASP A 64 -0.79 14.67 0.94
N THR A 65 -1.97 14.80 1.53
CA THR A 65 -3.21 14.15 1.08
C THR A 65 -3.58 14.50 -0.36
N LEU A 66 -3.29 15.73 -0.82
CA LEU A 66 -3.60 16.17 -2.18
C LEU A 66 -2.41 16.06 -3.15
N GLY A 67 -1.24 15.62 -2.72
CA GLY A 67 -0.03 15.62 -3.55
C GLY A 67 0.44 17.03 -3.90
N TYR A 68 0.29 17.98 -2.96
CA TYR A 68 0.56 19.41 -3.14
C TYR A 68 2.01 19.81 -2.79
N GLU A 69 2.73 18.99 -2.03
CA GLU A 69 4.07 19.34 -1.59
C GLU A 69 5.06 19.45 -2.75
N THR A 70 6.10 20.25 -2.52
CA THR A 70 7.32 20.24 -3.34
C THR A 70 8.48 19.70 -2.50
N PRO A 71 9.54 19.15 -3.13
CA PRO A 71 10.63 18.53 -2.38
C PRO A 71 11.32 19.49 -1.40
N PHE A 72 11.51 20.75 -1.80
CA PHE A 72 12.07 21.78 -0.93
C PHE A 72 11.16 22.13 0.25
N ARG A 73 9.86 22.30 -0.01
CA ARG A 73 8.90 22.71 1.02
C ARG A 73 8.73 21.62 2.07
N ILE A 74 8.56 20.35 1.66
CA ILE A 74 8.40 19.24 2.60
C ILE A 74 9.67 19.02 3.42
N HIS A 75 10.86 19.17 2.83
CA HIS A 75 12.13 19.09 3.56
C HIS A 75 12.16 20.06 4.75
N PHE A 76 11.95 21.35 4.53
CA PHE A 76 11.97 22.34 5.61
C PHE A 76 10.81 22.18 6.59
N ARG A 77 9.61 21.84 6.10
CA ARG A 77 8.45 21.59 6.98
C ARG A 77 8.68 20.41 7.90
N MET A 78 9.24 19.32 7.39
CA MET A 78 9.56 18.14 8.20
C MET A 78 10.69 18.42 9.18
N LYS A 79 11.69 19.19 8.79
CA LYS A 79 12.75 19.67 9.69
C LYS A 79 12.16 20.46 10.87
N ASP A 80 11.36 21.49 10.60
CA ASP A 80 10.74 22.31 11.64
C ASP A 80 9.82 21.51 12.56
N LEU A 81 8.99 20.63 11.99
CA LEU A 81 8.08 19.79 12.75
C LEU A 81 8.84 18.79 13.64
N THR A 82 9.85 18.12 13.09
CA THR A 82 10.65 17.12 13.80
C THR A 82 11.41 17.76 14.95
N LYS A 83 12.04 18.90 14.72
CA LYS A 83 12.72 19.69 15.74
C LYS A 83 11.82 20.07 16.91
N ALA A 84 10.57 20.44 16.61
CA ALA A 84 9.62 20.89 17.63
C ALA A 84 9.00 19.73 18.43
N VAL A 85 8.77 18.59 17.78
CA VAL A 85 8.02 17.46 18.37
C VAL A 85 8.94 16.42 19.00
N ASP A 86 10.14 16.20 18.42
CA ASP A 86 11.11 15.20 18.87
C ASP A 86 10.45 13.79 18.91
N LEU A 87 9.96 13.34 17.76
CA LEU A 87 9.42 11.99 17.53
C LEU A 87 9.78 11.52 16.12
N PRO A 88 9.83 10.19 15.89
CA PRO A 88 9.81 9.62 14.56
C PRO A 88 8.64 10.13 13.70
N MET A 89 8.91 10.28 12.40
CA MET A 89 7.95 10.81 11.44
C MET A 89 7.76 9.86 10.26
N GLU A 90 6.51 9.57 9.92
CA GLU A 90 6.13 8.85 8.71
C GLU A 90 5.69 9.83 7.61
N LEU A 91 6.16 9.62 6.39
CA LEU A 91 5.87 10.43 5.21
C LEU A 91 4.86 9.68 4.34
N HIS A 92 3.69 10.27 4.13
CA HIS A 92 2.64 9.75 3.24
C HIS A 92 2.36 10.77 2.15
N CYS A 93 2.96 10.58 0.96
CA CYS A 93 2.86 11.51 -0.15
C CYS A 93 2.03 10.95 -1.30
N HIS A 94 1.02 11.72 -1.74
CA HIS A 94 0.29 11.46 -2.97
C HIS A 94 1.01 12.02 -4.20
N ASN A 95 0.68 11.48 -5.38
CA ASN A 95 1.44 11.68 -6.60
C ASN A 95 0.75 12.59 -7.63
N ASP A 96 -0.22 13.41 -7.23
CA ASP A 96 -1.00 14.27 -8.13
C ASP A 96 -0.14 15.22 -8.99
N LEU A 97 1.04 15.62 -8.50
CA LEU A 97 2.02 16.43 -9.24
C LEU A 97 3.23 15.62 -9.78
N GLY A 98 3.21 14.29 -9.67
CA GLY A 98 4.32 13.43 -10.08
C GLY A 98 5.55 13.48 -9.15
N MET A 99 5.41 14.04 -7.94
CA MET A 99 6.53 14.29 -7.03
C MET A 99 6.53 13.36 -5.79
N ALA A 100 5.67 12.35 -5.68
CA ALA A 100 5.51 11.60 -4.44
C ALA A 100 6.80 10.94 -3.93
N VAL A 101 7.58 10.33 -4.83
CA VAL A 101 8.88 9.70 -4.49
C VAL A 101 9.88 10.75 -3.99
N ALA A 102 10.05 11.83 -4.75
CA ALA A 102 10.97 12.91 -4.41
C ALA A 102 10.58 13.61 -3.09
N ASN A 103 9.29 13.89 -2.90
CA ASN A 103 8.75 14.47 -1.67
C ASN A 103 8.99 13.55 -0.46
N SER A 104 8.77 12.24 -0.63
CA SER A 104 8.97 11.28 0.45
C SER A 104 10.43 11.19 0.89
N ILE A 105 11.37 11.17 -0.06
CA ILE A 105 12.81 11.13 0.23
C ILE A 105 13.28 12.43 0.86
N MET A 106 12.87 13.59 0.31
CA MET A 106 13.28 14.89 0.85
C MET A 106 12.63 15.19 2.21
N GLY A 107 11.39 14.74 2.43
CA GLY A 107 10.74 14.79 3.73
C GLY A 107 11.50 13.94 4.75
N ALA A 108 11.85 12.69 4.40
CA ALA A 108 12.65 11.81 5.25
C ALA A 108 14.03 12.40 5.56
N LYS A 109 14.71 12.99 4.58
CA LYS A 109 15.98 13.70 4.80
C LYS A 109 15.84 14.81 5.86
N GLY A 110 14.78 15.62 5.80
CA GLY A 110 14.54 16.67 6.79
C GLY A 110 14.32 16.12 8.21
N VAL A 111 13.74 14.93 8.35
CA VAL A 111 13.56 14.24 9.64
C VAL A 111 14.90 13.72 10.17
N LEU A 112 15.70 13.07 9.31
CA LEU A 112 17.01 12.52 9.66
C LEU A 112 18.01 13.60 10.09
N GLU A 113 17.95 14.79 9.47
CA GLU A 113 18.79 15.93 9.84
C GLU A 113 18.54 16.45 11.26
N GLU A 114 17.35 16.19 11.82
CA GLU A 114 16.99 16.51 13.21
C GLU A 114 17.17 15.31 14.15
N GLY A 115 17.81 14.23 13.67
CA GLY A 115 18.20 13.07 14.48
C GLY A 115 17.06 12.14 14.87
N GLN A 116 15.94 12.15 14.14
CA GLN A 116 14.80 11.25 14.36
C GLN A 116 14.67 10.22 13.24
N ASP A 117 14.03 9.09 13.54
CA ASP A 117 13.73 8.06 12.55
C ASP A 117 12.67 8.54 11.55
N ALA A 118 12.92 8.28 10.26
CA ALA A 118 11.99 8.56 9.18
C ALA A 118 11.40 7.27 8.60
N LEU A 119 10.09 7.24 8.37
CA LEU A 119 9.41 6.14 7.72
C LEU A 119 8.79 6.63 6.41
N ILE A 120 9.09 5.99 5.29
CA ILE A 120 8.46 6.34 4.01
C ILE A 120 7.33 5.36 3.73
N ASN A 121 6.09 5.88 3.62
CA ASN A 121 4.96 5.11 3.15
C ASN A 121 5.05 4.94 1.64
N THR A 122 4.96 3.70 1.16
CA THR A 122 4.99 3.39 -0.27
C THR A 122 3.90 2.40 -0.64
N THR A 123 3.67 2.27 -1.94
CA THR A 123 2.70 1.35 -2.53
C THR A 123 3.32 0.66 -3.74
N VAL A 124 2.88 -0.57 -4.04
CA VAL A 124 3.34 -1.27 -5.25
C VAL A 124 2.67 -0.63 -6.48
N ASN A 125 3.44 -0.30 -7.50
CA ASN A 125 2.98 0.35 -8.74
C ASN A 125 2.29 1.69 -8.51
N SER A 126 2.74 2.44 -7.52
CA SER A 126 2.14 3.73 -7.13
C SER A 126 0.64 3.63 -6.77
N MET A 127 0.08 2.42 -6.54
CA MET A 127 -1.36 2.24 -6.37
C MET A 127 -1.90 3.02 -5.17
N GLY A 128 -2.98 3.78 -5.37
CA GLY A 128 -3.60 4.60 -4.34
C GLY A 128 -4.76 5.43 -4.88
N GLU A 129 -5.20 6.43 -4.12
CA GLU A 129 -6.22 7.36 -4.61
C GLU A 129 -5.68 8.23 -5.76
N ARG A 130 -6.52 8.52 -6.76
CA ARG A 130 -6.23 9.44 -7.86
C ARG A 130 -4.97 9.03 -8.65
N ALA A 131 -3.93 9.86 -8.64
CA ALA A 131 -2.64 9.60 -9.29
C ALA A 131 -1.74 8.66 -8.48
N GLY A 132 -2.18 8.22 -7.31
CA GLY A 132 -1.47 7.24 -6.50
C GLY A 132 -0.58 7.82 -5.41
N ASN A 133 0.29 6.98 -4.87
CA ASN A 133 1.23 7.30 -3.79
C ASN A 133 2.68 7.08 -4.25
N ALA A 134 3.66 7.34 -3.39
CA ALA A 134 5.06 6.99 -3.66
C ALA A 134 5.20 5.48 -3.99
N ASP A 135 5.89 5.18 -5.09
CA ASP A 135 6.07 3.81 -5.58
C ASP A 135 7.22 3.12 -4.84
N LEU A 136 6.97 1.91 -4.34
CA LEU A 136 7.93 1.12 -3.55
C LEU A 136 9.24 0.88 -4.30
N THR A 137 9.16 0.42 -5.56
CA THR A 137 10.34 0.10 -6.36
C THR A 137 11.12 1.37 -6.68
N SER A 138 10.44 2.41 -7.13
CA SER A 138 11.05 3.71 -7.45
C SER A 138 11.72 4.35 -6.24
N THR A 139 11.08 4.34 -5.07
CA THR A 139 11.66 4.85 -3.83
C THR A 139 12.89 4.04 -3.42
N THR A 140 12.84 2.71 -3.50
CA THR A 140 13.98 1.85 -3.13
C THR A 140 15.17 2.10 -4.07
N LEU A 141 14.92 2.20 -5.37
CA LEU A 141 15.95 2.51 -6.37
C LEU A 141 16.57 3.89 -6.16
N ALA A 142 15.76 4.90 -5.86
CA ALA A 142 16.24 6.24 -5.56
C ALA A 142 17.08 6.30 -4.27
N LEU A 143 16.74 5.49 -3.25
CA LEU A 143 17.57 5.35 -2.05
C LEU A 143 18.87 4.58 -2.31
N LYS A 144 18.87 3.64 -3.25
CA LYS A 144 20.02 2.77 -3.56
C LYS A 144 21.03 3.40 -4.51
N HIS A 145 20.56 4.14 -5.52
CA HIS A 145 21.37 4.65 -6.63
C HIS A 145 21.28 6.17 -6.82
N GLY A 146 20.53 6.86 -5.96
CA GLY A 146 20.47 8.31 -6.00
C GLY A 146 21.82 8.90 -5.60
N ALA A 147 22.41 9.72 -6.46
CA ALA A 147 23.67 10.42 -6.14
C ALA A 147 23.57 11.11 -4.77
N GLU A 148 24.63 11.00 -3.97
CA GLU A 148 24.73 11.45 -2.56
C GLU A 148 23.82 10.71 -1.56
N ILE A 149 22.69 10.15 -2.00
CA ILE A 149 21.80 9.34 -1.16
C ILE A 149 22.36 7.92 -0.96
N GLU A 150 22.95 7.34 -2.01
CA GLU A 150 23.55 6.00 -1.98
C GLU A 150 24.65 5.86 -0.91
N GLU A 151 25.37 6.96 -0.64
CA GLU A 151 26.43 7.03 0.38
C GLU A 151 25.89 6.88 1.81
N LEU A 152 24.59 7.14 2.01
CA LEU A 152 23.92 6.97 3.30
C LEU A 152 23.67 5.50 3.64
N GLY A 153 23.77 4.58 2.67
CA GLY A 153 23.65 3.14 2.90
C GLY A 153 22.30 2.73 3.50
N LEU A 154 21.21 3.45 3.16
CA LEU A 154 19.89 3.32 3.81
C LEU A 154 19.11 2.07 3.39
N VAL A 155 19.50 1.41 2.30
CA VAL A 155 18.81 0.21 1.81
C VAL A 155 19.36 -1.02 2.52
N ASP A 156 18.53 -1.62 3.37
CA ASP A 156 18.87 -2.83 4.10
C ASP A 156 19.17 -3.99 3.12
N PRO A 157 20.27 -4.75 3.31
CA PRO A 157 20.64 -5.85 2.42
C PRO A 157 19.62 -7.00 2.39
N ARG A 158 18.68 -7.05 3.33
CA ARG A 158 17.56 -8.01 3.33
C ARG A 158 16.47 -7.64 2.33
N ILE A 159 16.50 -6.42 1.77
CA ILE A 159 15.60 -6.02 0.69
C ILE A 159 16.08 -6.66 -0.61
N ASP A 160 15.38 -7.70 -1.05
CA ASP A 160 15.67 -8.41 -2.29
C ASP A 160 14.97 -7.75 -3.48
N LEU A 161 15.70 -6.86 -4.16
CA LEU A 161 15.21 -6.17 -5.36
C LEU A 161 14.91 -7.13 -6.52
N SER A 162 15.45 -8.36 -6.54
CA SER A 162 15.13 -9.34 -7.59
C SER A 162 13.66 -9.77 -7.58
N LYS A 163 12.91 -9.41 -6.53
CA LYS A 163 11.46 -9.65 -6.44
C LYS A 163 10.62 -8.50 -6.98
N ALA A 164 11.21 -7.35 -7.29
CA ALA A 164 10.49 -6.13 -7.67
C ALA A 164 9.57 -6.34 -8.87
N TRP A 165 10.09 -6.89 -9.97
CA TRP A 165 9.29 -7.11 -11.19
C TRP A 165 8.14 -8.11 -10.96
N LYS A 166 8.39 -9.18 -10.21
CA LYS A 166 7.38 -10.18 -9.87
C LYS A 166 6.27 -9.60 -8.98
N ILE A 167 6.62 -8.82 -7.96
CA ILE A 167 5.67 -8.16 -7.06
C ILE A 167 4.83 -7.13 -7.85
N ALA A 168 5.44 -6.36 -8.73
CA ALA A 168 4.76 -5.41 -9.61
C ALA A 168 3.72 -6.10 -10.52
N ASN A 169 4.09 -7.23 -11.15
CA ASN A 169 3.18 -7.99 -12.00
C ASN A 169 2.05 -8.65 -11.20
N TYR A 170 2.34 -9.15 -10.00
CA TYR A 170 1.31 -9.69 -9.12
C TYR A 170 0.28 -8.61 -8.74
N ALA A 171 0.73 -7.42 -8.35
CA ALA A 171 -0.16 -6.29 -8.06
C ALA A 171 -0.99 -5.89 -9.30
N SER A 172 -0.36 -5.81 -10.48
CA SER A 172 -1.05 -5.52 -11.73
C SER A 172 -2.17 -6.53 -12.02
N LEU A 173 -1.90 -7.83 -11.86
CA LEU A 173 -2.87 -8.90 -12.02
C LEU A 173 -3.98 -8.82 -10.97
N ALA A 174 -3.62 -8.55 -9.70
CA ALA A 174 -4.57 -8.49 -8.59
C ALA A 174 -5.55 -7.31 -8.73
N PHE A 175 -5.05 -6.11 -9.05
CA PHE A 175 -5.86 -4.92 -9.23
C PHE A 175 -6.51 -4.83 -10.62
N GLY A 176 -6.02 -5.58 -11.61
CA GLY A 176 -6.46 -5.47 -13.00
C GLY A 176 -6.03 -4.16 -13.66
N VAL A 177 -4.96 -3.54 -13.17
CA VAL A 177 -4.39 -2.29 -13.69
C VAL A 177 -3.04 -2.62 -14.32
N PRO A 178 -2.81 -2.37 -15.61
CA PRO A 178 -1.53 -2.67 -16.26
C PRO A 178 -0.40 -1.81 -15.70
N ILE A 179 0.81 -2.36 -15.66
CA ILE A 179 2.03 -1.60 -15.36
C ILE A 179 2.27 -0.60 -16.50
N PRO A 180 2.44 0.71 -16.23
CA PRO A 180 2.86 1.66 -17.24
C PRO A 180 4.17 1.24 -17.89
N VAL A 181 4.25 1.33 -19.22
CA VAL A 181 5.44 0.90 -19.99
C VAL A 181 6.72 1.62 -19.55
N ASN A 182 6.60 2.84 -19.04
CA ASN A 182 7.70 3.67 -18.58
C ASN A 182 7.86 3.69 -17.04
N GLN A 183 7.22 2.78 -16.31
CA GLN A 183 7.36 2.74 -14.84
C GLN A 183 8.83 2.44 -14.47
N PRO A 184 9.45 3.21 -13.55
CA PRO A 184 10.83 2.98 -13.15
C PRO A 184 11.08 1.55 -12.68
N GLY A 185 12.15 0.95 -13.18
CA GLY A 185 12.58 -0.41 -12.86
C GLY A 185 11.71 -1.54 -13.40
N VAL A 186 10.38 -1.42 -13.45
CA VAL A 186 9.47 -2.55 -13.77
C VAL A 186 8.65 -2.37 -15.05
N GLY A 187 8.66 -1.19 -15.68
CA GLY A 187 8.02 -0.96 -16.98
C GLY A 187 8.76 -1.63 -18.13
N ASP A 188 8.05 -1.98 -19.21
CA ASP A 188 8.61 -2.65 -20.39
C ASP A 188 9.73 -1.85 -21.08
N ASN A 189 9.64 -0.52 -21.06
CA ASN A 189 10.62 0.38 -21.65
C ASN A 189 11.70 0.85 -20.65
N ALA A 190 11.71 0.36 -19.40
CA ALA A 190 12.67 0.84 -18.39
C ALA A 190 14.14 0.58 -18.77
N PHE A 191 14.40 -0.37 -19.66
CA PHE A 191 15.73 -0.77 -20.16
C PHE A 191 15.79 -0.79 -21.70
N ALA A 192 14.85 -0.11 -22.37
CA ALA A 192 14.81 -0.08 -23.82
C ALA A 192 15.68 1.07 -24.37
N HIS A 193 16.56 0.77 -25.34
CA HIS A 193 17.44 1.75 -25.99
C HIS A 193 17.04 1.92 -27.45
N GLU A 194 16.49 3.09 -27.82
CA GLU A 194 15.99 3.35 -29.19
C GLU A 194 17.06 3.96 -30.11
N SER A 195 17.92 4.85 -29.60
CA SER A 195 18.87 5.56 -30.44
C SER A 195 20.06 4.66 -30.81
N GLY A 196 20.50 4.69 -32.08
CA GLY A 196 21.60 3.84 -32.55
C GLY A 196 22.92 4.04 -31.81
N ILE A 197 23.15 5.25 -31.28
CA ILE A 197 24.33 5.56 -30.45
C ILE A 197 24.20 5.02 -29.02
N HIS A 198 23.00 5.05 -28.42
CA HIS A 198 22.79 4.51 -27.07
C HIS A 198 22.76 2.98 -27.11
N ALA A 199 22.15 2.39 -28.13
CA ALA A 199 22.15 0.94 -28.34
C ALA A 199 23.57 0.40 -28.58
N ASP A 200 24.36 1.03 -29.45
CA ASP A 200 25.76 0.64 -29.67
C ASP A 200 26.62 0.79 -28.40
N GLY A 201 26.41 1.87 -27.65
CA GLY A 201 27.11 2.10 -26.40
C GLY A 201 26.73 1.11 -25.29
N ALA A 202 25.44 0.77 -25.16
CA ALA A 202 24.97 -0.24 -24.21
C ALA A 202 25.43 -1.66 -24.58
N LEU A 203 25.52 -1.99 -25.88
CA LEU A 203 26.07 -3.26 -26.35
C LEU A 203 27.57 -3.41 -26.03
N LYS A 204 28.32 -2.30 -26.01
CA LYS A 204 29.75 -2.29 -25.66
C LYS A 204 29.96 -2.40 -24.16
N ASP A 205 29.25 -1.58 -23.39
CA ASP A 205 29.18 -1.66 -21.95
C ASP A 205 27.85 -1.03 -21.49
N HIS A 206 26.95 -1.89 -21.00
CA HIS A 206 25.61 -1.50 -20.59
C HIS A 206 25.61 -0.38 -19.52
N LYS A 207 26.65 -0.32 -18.67
CA LYS A 207 26.82 0.72 -17.65
C LYS A 207 26.96 2.14 -18.20
N ASN A 208 27.27 2.29 -19.49
CA ASN A 208 27.31 3.61 -20.13
C ASN A 208 25.94 4.28 -20.19
N TYR A 209 24.86 3.50 -20.24
CA TYR A 209 23.49 3.99 -20.43
C TYR A 209 22.47 3.39 -19.46
N GLU A 210 22.90 2.49 -18.57
CA GLU A 210 22.07 1.88 -17.53
C GLU A 210 22.64 2.17 -16.15
N LEU A 211 21.83 2.80 -15.29
CA LEU A 211 22.20 3.12 -13.90
C LEU A 211 22.30 1.84 -13.03
N TYR A 212 21.50 0.82 -13.36
CA TYR A 212 21.45 -0.49 -12.72
C TYR A 212 21.02 -1.54 -13.74
N ASP A 213 21.27 -2.82 -13.47
CA ASP A 213 21.00 -3.92 -14.40
C ASP A 213 19.56 -4.46 -14.24
N TYR A 214 18.90 -4.85 -15.34
CA TYR A 214 17.54 -5.38 -15.28
C TYR A 214 17.41 -6.68 -14.47
N ASN A 215 18.48 -7.49 -14.40
CA ASN A 215 18.52 -8.72 -13.61
C ASN A 215 18.43 -8.42 -12.11
N GLU A 216 18.92 -7.26 -11.67
CA GLU A 216 18.80 -6.83 -10.27
C GLU A 216 17.34 -6.71 -9.83
N LEU A 217 16.43 -6.44 -10.76
CA LEU A 217 15.00 -6.28 -10.50
C LEU A 217 14.19 -7.55 -10.78
N GLY A 218 14.85 -8.64 -11.17
CA GLY A 218 14.24 -9.91 -11.54
C GLY A 218 13.46 -9.87 -12.86
N ARG A 219 13.78 -8.92 -13.73
CA ARG A 219 13.20 -8.89 -15.08
C ARG A 219 13.78 -10.04 -15.91
N GLY A 220 12.94 -10.63 -16.76
CA GLY A 220 13.31 -11.79 -17.59
C GLY A 220 12.83 -13.13 -17.02
N GLU A 221 12.33 -13.17 -15.79
CA GLU A 221 11.58 -14.33 -15.29
C GLU A 221 10.29 -14.51 -16.13
N THR A 222 9.97 -15.75 -16.51
CA THR A 222 8.71 -16.04 -17.20
C THR A 222 7.57 -16.07 -16.18
N ILE A 223 6.54 -15.23 -16.39
CA ILE A 223 5.29 -15.37 -15.64
C ILE A 223 4.53 -16.56 -16.23
N MET A 224 4.63 -17.70 -15.56
CA MET A 224 3.80 -18.86 -15.89
C MET A 224 2.38 -18.62 -15.36
N ILE A 225 1.55 -17.96 -16.17
CA ILE A 225 0.11 -18.02 -16.01
C ILE A 225 -0.33 -19.27 -16.74
N GLU A 226 -0.61 -20.36 -16.02
CA GLU A 226 -1.18 -21.56 -16.63
C GLU A 226 -2.56 -21.23 -17.22
N THR A 227 -2.58 -20.92 -18.52
CA THR A 227 -3.80 -20.78 -19.34
C THR A 227 -4.10 -22.06 -20.12
N GLY A 228 -3.48 -23.18 -19.72
CA GLY A 228 -3.71 -24.51 -20.29
C GLY A 228 -5.06 -25.10 -19.89
N ARG A 229 -5.33 -26.32 -20.40
CA ARG A 229 -6.56 -27.10 -20.15
C ARG A 229 -7.09 -26.79 -18.76
N LYS A 230 -8.27 -26.18 -18.74
CA LYS A 230 -9.05 -25.82 -17.56
C LYS A 230 -9.25 -27.08 -16.71
N ILE A 231 -8.27 -27.47 -15.90
CA ILE A 231 -8.52 -28.23 -14.68
C ILE A 231 -9.08 -27.17 -13.75
N THR A 232 -10.34 -26.81 -13.99
CA THR A 232 -11.13 -26.16 -12.98
C THR A 232 -11.02 -27.06 -11.76
N THR A 233 -10.32 -26.60 -10.74
CA THR A 233 -10.62 -27.00 -9.36
C THR A 233 -11.97 -26.41 -8.99
N GLY A 234 -13.00 -26.71 -9.79
CA GLY A 234 -14.38 -26.57 -9.41
C GLY A 234 -14.73 -27.67 -8.43
N GLU A 235 -15.95 -27.60 -7.91
CA GLU A 235 -16.59 -28.50 -6.93
C GLU A 235 -16.31 -30.02 -7.17
N TYR A 236 -15.98 -30.42 -8.41
CA TYR A 236 -15.80 -31.82 -8.84
C TYR A 236 -14.36 -32.27 -9.16
N SER A 237 -13.31 -31.47 -8.94
CA SER A 237 -11.93 -31.90 -9.24
C SER A 237 -11.39 -32.89 -8.18
N GLY A 238 -11.06 -34.12 -8.58
CA GLY A 238 -10.55 -35.15 -7.66
C GLY A 238 -9.14 -34.86 -7.10
N ILE A 239 -8.86 -35.39 -5.90
CA ILE A 239 -7.57 -35.29 -5.17
C ILE A 239 -6.38 -35.70 -6.05
N SER A 240 -6.54 -36.63 -6.99
CA SER A 240 -5.43 -37.08 -7.85
C SER A 240 -4.98 -36.03 -8.87
N ALA A 241 -5.91 -35.24 -9.43
CA ALA A 241 -5.57 -34.13 -10.31
C ALA A 241 -4.94 -32.96 -9.53
N PHE A 242 -5.40 -32.76 -8.29
CA PHE A 242 -4.76 -31.90 -7.31
C PHE A 242 -3.33 -32.36 -7.04
N MET A 243 -3.08 -33.57 -6.54
CA MET A 243 -1.72 -34.05 -6.26
C MET A 243 -0.77 -34.00 -7.48
N HIS A 244 -1.26 -34.20 -8.71
CA HIS A 244 -0.43 -34.20 -9.93
C HIS A 244 0.05 -32.81 -10.37
N SER A 245 -0.83 -31.80 -10.43
CA SER A 245 -0.40 -30.42 -10.73
C SER A 245 0.57 -29.87 -9.66
N TYR A 246 0.65 -30.53 -8.50
CA TYR A 246 1.24 -29.99 -7.28
C TYR A 246 2.65 -30.53 -7.01
N ASN A 247 2.97 -31.73 -7.49
CA ASN A 247 4.36 -32.18 -7.61
C ASN A 247 5.20 -31.21 -8.46
N ASN A 248 4.60 -30.51 -9.42
CA ASN A 248 5.28 -29.50 -10.23
C ASN A 248 5.70 -28.24 -9.44
N PHE A 249 5.14 -28.01 -8.25
CA PHE A 249 5.46 -26.89 -7.37
C PHE A 249 6.36 -27.28 -6.18
N ASN A 250 6.85 -28.52 -6.11
CA ASN A 250 7.69 -29.05 -5.02
C ASN A 250 7.05 -28.94 -3.61
N ILE A 251 5.73 -28.91 -3.52
CA ILE A 251 5.03 -28.90 -2.22
C ILE A 251 4.78 -30.34 -1.78
N GLN A 252 5.29 -30.70 -0.60
CA GLN A 252 5.04 -32.01 0.02
C GLN A 252 3.96 -31.89 1.09
N PHE A 253 2.92 -32.71 0.96
CA PHE A 253 1.89 -32.87 1.98
C PHE A 253 2.29 -33.97 2.97
N LYS A 254 1.99 -33.79 4.25
CA LYS A 254 2.29 -34.78 5.29
C LYS A 254 1.40 -36.01 5.19
N ASN A 255 0.15 -35.82 4.74
CA ASN A 255 -0.83 -36.89 4.53
C ASN A 255 -1.98 -36.43 3.61
N ASP A 256 -2.81 -37.39 3.19
CA ASP A 256 -3.99 -37.15 2.35
C ASP A 256 -5.01 -36.19 2.97
N GLU A 257 -5.08 -36.12 4.30
CA GLU A 257 -6.04 -35.28 5.00
C GLU A 257 -5.65 -33.79 4.94
N GLU A 258 -4.36 -33.49 5.12
CA GLU A 258 -3.81 -32.16 4.92
C GLU A 258 -3.96 -31.70 3.47
N ALA A 259 -3.71 -32.59 2.50
CA ALA A 259 -3.93 -32.32 1.09
C ALA A 259 -5.40 -31.95 0.79
N ARG A 260 -6.37 -32.66 1.38
CA ARG A 260 -7.80 -32.33 1.25
C ARG A 260 -8.15 -30.96 1.82
N GLN A 261 -7.62 -30.63 3.01
CA GLN A 261 -7.87 -29.34 3.66
C GLN A 261 -7.33 -28.17 2.84
N ILE A 262 -6.13 -28.33 2.27
CA ILE A 262 -5.53 -27.31 1.41
C ILE A 262 -6.31 -27.20 0.09
N LEU A 263 -6.77 -28.32 -0.49
CA LEU A 263 -7.62 -28.31 -1.68
C LEU A 263 -8.91 -27.52 -1.47
N GLU A 264 -9.57 -27.71 -0.33
CA GLU A 264 -10.76 -26.95 0.04
C GLU A 264 -10.46 -25.44 0.08
N LEU A 265 -9.38 -25.02 0.75
CA LEU A 265 -8.98 -23.61 0.83
C LEU A 265 -8.68 -23.01 -0.55
N VAL A 266 -8.01 -23.77 -1.42
CA VAL A 266 -7.71 -23.37 -2.80
C VAL A 266 -8.98 -23.18 -3.62
N ARG A 267 -9.97 -24.07 -3.45
CA ARG A 267 -11.30 -23.93 -4.08
C ARG A 267 -11.99 -22.66 -3.61
N TYR A 268 -12.02 -22.41 -2.30
CA TYR A 268 -12.58 -21.17 -1.75
C TYR A 268 -11.88 -19.94 -2.31
N ALA A 269 -10.54 -19.93 -2.35
CA ALA A 269 -9.77 -18.82 -2.88
C ALA A 269 -10.07 -18.55 -4.37
N ASN A 270 -10.18 -19.60 -5.19
CA ASN A 270 -10.58 -19.47 -6.60
C ASN A 270 -11.98 -18.87 -6.76
N VAL A 271 -12.96 -19.31 -5.95
CA VAL A 271 -14.33 -18.78 -5.97
C VAL A 271 -14.37 -17.32 -5.56
N HIS A 272 -13.65 -16.96 -4.49
CA HIS A 272 -13.55 -15.57 -4.00
C HIS A 272 -12.88 -14.65 -5.01
N LYS A 273 -11.78 -15.09 -5.62
CA LYS A 273 -11.00 -14.30 -6.57
C LYS A 273 -11.66 -14.17 -7.95
N GLN A 274 -12.56 -15.10 -8.30
CA GLN A 274 -13.17 -15.21 -9.64
C GLN A 274 -12.13 -15.33 -10.78
N ARG A 275 -10.89 -15.70 -10.45
CA ARG A 275 -9.75 -15.88 -11.37
C ARG A 275 -8.89 -17.04 -10.86
N PRO A 276 -8.14 -17.73 -11.74
CA PRO A 276 -7.18 -18.73 -11.31
C PRO A 276 -6.17 -18.15 -10.31
N LEU A 277 -5.77 -18.98 -9.34
CA LEU A 277 -4.66 -18.66 -8.46
C LEU A 277 -3.34 -18.66 -9.22
N VAL A 278 -2.45 -17.74 -8.87
CA VAL A 278 -1.04 -17.82 -9.28
C VAL A 278 -0.28 -18.75 -8.34
N LYS A 279 0.91 -19.19 -8.78
CA LYS A 279 1.78 -20.11 -8.03
C LYS A 279 2.03 -19.64 -6.59
N GLU A 280 2.24 -18.35 -6.37
CA GLU A 280 2.59 -17.80 -5.06
C GLU A 280 1.40 -17.81 -4.09
N GLU A 281 0.19 -17.49 -4.56
CA GLU A 281 -1.03 -17.61 -3.75
C GLU A 281 -1.26 -19.07 -3.36
N PHE A 282 -0.97 -19.97 -4.30
CA PHE A 282 -1.06 -21.39 -4.06
C PHE A 282 -0.06 -21.86 -2.98
N ILE A 283 1.23 -21.51 -3.12
CA ILE A 283 2.27 -21.78 -2.10
C ILE A 283 1.85 -21.21 -0.75
N PHE A 284 1.34 -19.98 -0.71
CA PHE A 284 0.90 -19.34 0.51
C PHE A 284 -0.21 -20.14 1.22
N ILE A 285 -1.23 -20.61 0.48
CA ILE A 285 -2.30 -21.43 1.06
C ILE A 285 -1.76 -22.77 1.58
N ALA A 286 -0.81 -23.37 0.87
CA ALA A 286 -0.24 -24.66 1.25
C ALA A 286 0.70 -24.57 2.46
N GLU A 287 1.56 -23.56 2.54
CA GLU A 287 2.50 -23.36 3.64
C GLU A 287 1.82 -22.77 4.89
N TYR A 288 0.82 -21.91 4.70
CA TYR A 288 0.14 -21.19 5.77
C TYR A 288 -1.38 -21.42 5.79
N PRO A 289 -1.88 -22.67 5.81
CA PRO A 289 -3.30 -22.97 5.64
C PRO A 289 -4.19 -22.36 6.72
N LYS A 290 -3.68 -22.20 7.95
CA LYS A 290 -4.41 -21.54 9.05
C LYS A 290 -4.60 -20.04 8.80
N ILE A 291 -3.56 -19.38 8.29
CA ILE A 291 -3.59 -17.94 7.98
C ILE A 291 -4.47 -17.73 6.75
N ALA A 292 -4.27 -18.53 5.69
CA ALA A 292 -5.10 -18.51 4.50
C ALA A 292 -6.58 -18.70 4.82
N LYS A 293 -6.92 -19.65 5.71
CA LYS A 293 -8.29 -19.82 6.19
C LYS A 293 -8.85 -18.55 6.82
N GLN A 294 -8.11 -17.89 7.71
CA GLN A 294 -8.57 -16.65 8.36
C GLN A 294 -8.79 -15.50 7.37
N ILE A 295 -7.92 -15.39 6.34
CA ILE A 295 -8.05 -14.38 5.29
C ILE A 295 -9.24 -14.66 4.38
N LEU A 296 -9.44 -15.93 4.00
CA LEU A 296 -10.49 -16.36 3.08
C LEU A 296 -11.85 -16.48 3.76
N THR A 297 -11.90 -16.68 5.08
CA THR A 297 -13.15 -16.64 5.82
C THR A 297 -13.67 -15.21 5.89
N MET A 298 -14.57 -14.89 4.96
CA MET A 298 -15.56 -13.83 5.15
C MET A 298 -16.59 -14.32 6.17
N VAL A 299 -16.18 -14.63 7.40
CA VAL A 299 -17.13 -14.51 8.52
C VAL A 299 -17.21 -13.01 8.72
N PRO A 300 -18.27 -12.30 8.26
CA PRO A 300 -18.48 -10.96 8.75
C PRO A 300 -18.42 -11.08 10.27
N PRO A 301 -17.64 -10.26 10.99
CA PRO A 301 -17.73 -10.27 12.45
C PRO A 301 -19.21 -10.22 12.82
N ASP A 302 -19.61 -10.84 13.93
CA ASP A 302 -20.92 -10.55 14.52
C ASP A 302 -20.93 -9.07 14.88
N ILE A 303 -21.21 -8.23 13.88
CA ILE A 303 -21.51 -6.85 14.06
C ILE A 303 -22.92 -6.94 14.61
N SER A 304 -23.04 -6.97 15.94
CA SER A 304 -24.20 -6.34 16.56
C SER A 304 -24.17 -4.90 16.06
N ILE A 305 -24.87 -4.64 14.95
CA ILE A 305 -25.08 -3.30 14.42
C ILE A 305 -26.06 -2.65 15.39
N ASP A 306 -25.58 -2.29 16.58
CA ASP A 306 -26.19 -1.22 17.33
C ASP A 306 -25.56 0.07 16.78
N ARG A 307 -26.04 0.47 15.59
CA ARG A 307 -25.67 1.74 14.94
C ARG A 307 -26.79 2.75 15.18
N PRO A 308 -26.81 3.48 16.32
CA PRO A 308 -27.77 4.55 16.54
C PRO A 308 -27.77 5.59 15.41
N HIS A 309 -26.63 5.77 14.74
CA HIS A 309 -26.49 6.71 13.62
C HIS A 309 -27.14 6.22 12.31
N TYR A 310 -27.31 4.91 12.11
CA TYR A 310 -27.98 4.36 10.92
C TYR A 310 -29.51 4.52 11.04
N GLU A 311 -30.08 4.30 12.22
CA GLU A 311 -31.48 4.62 12.55
C GLU A 311 -31.80 6.12 12.37
N ILE A 312 -30.87 7.01 12.76
CA ILE A 312 -31.02 8.46 12.56
C ILE A 312 -30.95 8.84 11.07
N ALA A 313 -30.09 8.19 10.28
CA ALA A 313 -30.01 8.40 8.84
C ALA A 313 -31.25 7.87 8.11
N LYS A 314 -31.78 6.72 8.55
CA LYS A 314 -33.02 6.12 8.03
C LYS A 314 -34.25 6.98 8.33
N LYS A 315 -34.41 7.45 9.58
CA LYS A 315 -35.47 8.42 9.95
C LYS A 315 -35.39 9.74 9.17
N ARG A 316 -34.19 10.20 8.78
CA ARG A 316 -34.00 11.39 7.93
C ARG A 316 -34.34 11.14 6.46
N LEU A 317 -34.09 9.92 5.96
CA LEU A 317 -34.49 9.52 4.61
C LEU A 317 -36.01 9.34 4.50
N ASP A 318 -36.63 8.70 5.49
CA ASP A 318 -38.07 8.45 5.52
C ASP A 318 -38.86 9.77 5.61
N LYS A 319 -38.44 10.73 6.46
CA LYS A 319 -39.03 12.08 6.49
C LYS A 319 -38.92 12.84 5.17
N ARG A 320 -37.78 12.72 4.46
CA ARG A 320 -37.60 13.34 3.13
C ARG A 320 -38.46 12.69 2.05
N THR A 321 -38.82 11.43 2.23
CA THR A 321 -39.65 10.67 1.28
C THR A 321 -41.14 10.94 1.51
N GLU A 322 -41.56 11.21 2.75
CA GLU A 322 -42.89 11.72 3.07
C GLU A 322 -43.09 13.18 2.61
N GLU A 323 -42.11 14.07 2.81
CA GLU A 323 -42.20 15.48 2.35
C GLU A 323 -42.25 15.61 0.82
N LYS A 324 -41.70 14.65 0.07
CA LYS A 324 -41.76 14.64 -1.41
C LYS A 324 -43.06 14.08 -2.00
N LYS A 325 -43.91 13.42 -1.20
CA LYS A 325 -45.19 12.86 -1.68
C LYS A 325 -46.35 13.88 -1.73
N LEU A 326 -46.12 15.14 -1.36
CA LEU A 326 -47.18 16.15 -1.21
C LEU A 326 -47.21 17.27 -2.25
N ASN A 327 -46.40 17.25 -3.31
CA ASN A 327 -46.41 18.29 -4.34
C ASN A 327 -46.30 17.74 -5.76
N VAL A 328 -47.30 16.98 -6.21
CA VAL A 328 -47.58 16.82 -7.65
C VAL A 328 -49.02 17.25 -7.89
N VAL A 329 -49.20 18.55 -8.12
CA VAL A 329 -50.42 19.09 -8.73
C VAL A 329 -50.28 18.90 -10.22
N ILE A 330 -51.02 17.96 -10.79
CA ILE A 330 -51.25 17.89 -12.23
C ILE A 330 -52.26 19.00 -12.55
N ARG A 331 -51.90 19.93 -13.44
CA ARG A 331 -52.85 20.84 -14.10
C ARG A 331 -52.95 20.40 -15.56
N ASP A 332 -54.19 20.32 -16.03
CA ASP A 332 -54.62 19.96 -17.38
C ASP A 332 -54.02 20.86 -18.47
#